data_AF-A0A820CRA0-F1
#
_entry.id   AF-A0A820CRA0-F1
#
_cell.length_a   1.000
_cell.length_b   1.000
_cell.length_c   1.000
_cell.angle_alpha   90.00
_cell.angle_beta   90.00
_cell.angle_gamma   90.00
#
_symmetry.space_group_name_H-M   'P 1'
#
loop_
_entity.id
_entity.type
_entity.pdbx_description
1 polymer ?
#
loop_
_entity_poly.entity_id
_entity_poly.type
_entity_poly.pdbx_seq_one_letter_code
_entity_poly.pdbx_strand_id
1 'polypeptide(L)' 'MYINVGTAEILEDDSKRLLKKAEEANIDVTYEEGLHLMHVYPLFFLYYPEARDTLDSINKWIQTIYDQKLIE' A
#
# COMPACT_ATOMS: atom_id res chain seq x y z
N MET A 1 -1.21 5.25 7.66
CA MET A 1 -1.24 5.58 6.21
C MET A 1 -0.80 4.36 5.43
N TYR A 2 -1.45 4.02 4.32
CA TYR A 2 -1.06 2.88 3.48
C TYR A 2 -0.47 3.37 2.16
N ILE A 3 0.74 2.89 1.81
CA ILE A 3 1.43 3.21 0.57
C ILE A 3 1.67 1.89 -0.17
N ASN A 4 1.10 1.75 -1.36
CA ASN A 4 1.34 0.65 -2.29
C ASN A 4 1.97 1.19 -3.57
N VAL A 5 2.98 0.48 -4.08
CA VAL A 5 3.73 0.87 -5.27
C VAL A 5 4.28 -0.36 -5.97
N GLY A 6 4.29 -0.37 -7.30
CA GLY A 6 5.00 -1.36 -8.09
C GLY A 6 6.47 -0.97 -8.30
N THR A 7 7.36 -1.94 -8.52
CA THR A 7 8.76 -1.64 -8.86
C THR A 7 9.00 -1.54 -10.37
N ALA A 8 7.96 -1.66 -11.20
CA ALA A 8 8.02 -1.48 -12.65
C ALA A 8 7.22 -0.23 -13.05
N GLU A 9 7.43 0.88 -12.34
CA GLU A 9 6.81 2.17 -12.63
C GLU A 9 7.69 3.36 -12.24
N ILE A 10 7.40 4.51 -12.83
CA ILE A 10 8.19 5.74 -12.63
C ILE A 10 7.97 6.40 -11.26
N LEU A 11 6.93 5.99 -10.52
CA LEU A 11 6.55 6.57 -9.22
C LEU A 11 7.15 5.80 -8.03
N GLU A 12 7.95 4.76 -8.27
CA GLU A 12 8.61 3.97 -7.22
C GLU A 12 9.40 4.88 -6.25
N ASP A 13 10.25 5.75 -6.79
CA ASP A 13 11.07 6.67 -5.99
C ASP A 13 10.22 7.73 -5.27
N ASP A 14 9.08 8.14 -5.83
CA ASP A 14 8.16 9.07 -5.17
C ASP A 14 7.56 8.43 -3.91
N SER A 15 7.09 7.19 -4.02
CA SER A 15 6.57 6.42 -2.89
C SER A 15 7.64 6.19 -1.81
N LYS A 16 8.88 5.88 -2.20
CA LYS A 16 10.01 5.73 -1.25
C LYS A 16 10.36 7.03 -0.54
N ARG A 17 10.33 8.17 -1.25
CA ARG A 17 10.52 9.50 -0.64
C ARG A 17 9.38 9.85 0.31
N LEU A 18 8.15 9.52 -0.04
CA LEU A 18 6.99 9.73 0.82
C LEU A 18 7.07 8.90 2.10
N LEU A 19 7.40 7.60 1.99
CA LEU A 19 7.61 6.71 3.13
C LEU A 19 8.60 7.32 4.11
N LYS A 20 9.80 7.67 3.63
CA LYS A 20 10.85 8.28 4.46
C LYS A 20 10.36 9.54 5.17
N LYS A 21 9.65 10.42 4.46
CA LYS A 21 9.13 11.68 5.03
C LYS A 21 8.05 11.44 6.07
N ALA A 22 7.21 10.42 5.89
CA ALA A 22 6.18 10.06 6.84
C ALA A 22 6.77 9.43 8.11
N GLU A 23 7.78 8.57 7.98
CA GLU A 23 8.54 8.01 9.09
C GLU A 23 9.25 9.11 9.91
N GLU A 24 9.91 10.06 9.23
CA GLU A 24 10.53 11.24 9.87
C GLU A 24 9.51 12.08 10.67
N ALA A 25 8.24 12.06 10.28
CA ALA A 25 7.15 12.75 10.94
C ALA A 25 6.42 11.90 12.00
N ASN A 26 6.91 10.69 12.32
CA ASN A 26 6.28 9.73 13.24
C ASN A 26 4.85 9.34 12.84
N ILE A 27 4.55 9.31 11.54
CA ILE A 27 3.28 8.78 11.04
C ILE A 27 3.36 7.25 11.05
N ASP A 28 2.30 6.59 11.53
CA ASP A 28 2.15 5.14 11.36
C ASP A 28 1.93 4.82 9.88
N VAL A 29 2.87 4.10 9.26
CA VAL A 29 2.85 3.78 7.82
C VAL A 29 2.92 2.28 7.62
N THR A 30 2.05 1.77 6.77
CA THR A 30 2.17 0.46 6.15
C THR A 30 2.63 0.66 4.71
N TYR A 31 3.78 0.07 4.36
CA TYR A 31 4.38 0.15 3.02
C TYR A 31 4.42 -1.23 2.37
N GLU A 32 3.95 -1.32 1.14
CA GLU A 32 3.92 -2.56 0.36
C GLU A 32 4.47 -2.30 -1.05
N GLU A 33 5.45 -3.12 -1.48
CA GLU A 33 6.04 -3.07 -2.82
C GLU A 33 5.67 -4.29 -3.65
N GLY A 34 5.11 -4.06 -4.83
CA GLY A 34 4.85 -5.07 -5.84
C GLY A 34 6.06 -5.28 -6.77
N LEU A 35 6.86 -6.31 -6.52
CA LEU A 35 8.05 -6.60 -7.31
C LEU A 35 7.69 -6.89 -8.78
N HIS A 36 8.28 -6.14 -9.70
CA HIS A 36 8.02 -6.17 -11.15
C HIS A 36 6.59 -5.83 -11.57
N LEU A 37 5.77 -5.29 -10.67
CA LEU A 37 4.40 -4.92 -10.97
C LEU A 37 4.31 -3.47 -11.47
N MET A 38 3.38 -3.26 -12.39
CA MET A 38 3.16 -1.99 -13.07
C MET A 38 2.34 -1.00 -12.23
N HIS A 39 2.25 0.23 -12.72
CA HIS A 39 1.42 1.27 -12.13
C HIS A 39 -0.03 0.79 -11.95
N VAL A 40 -0.54 0.94 -10.72
CA VAL A 40 -1.91 0.58 -10.31
C VAL A 40 -2.26 -0.91 -10.54
N TYR A 41 -1.28 -1.80 -10.41
CA TYR A 41 -1.50 -3.24 -10.54
C TYR A 41 -2.66 -3.82 -9.69
N PRO A 42 -3.06 -3.29 -8.51
CA PRO A 42 -4.16 -3.87 -7.75
C PRO A 42 -5.51 -3.84 -8.46
N LEU A 43 -5.72 -2.96 -9.44
CA LEU A 43 -6.95 -2.91 -10.24
C LEU A 43 -7.16 -4.15 -11.12
N PHE A 44 -6.11 -4.96 -11.31
CA PHE A 44 -6.15 -6.15 -12.13
C PHE A 44 -6.37 -7.43 -11.29
N PHE A 45 -6.99 -7.31 -10.11
CA PHE A 45 -7.27 -8.42 -9.17
C PHE A 45 -8.02 -9.61 -9.79
N LEU A 46 -8.70 -9.42 -10.93
CA LEU A 46 -9.36 -10.50 -11.68
C LEU A 46 -8.39 -11.37 -12.50
N TYR A 47 -7.17 -10.89 -12.79
CA TYR A 47 -6.27 -11.47 -13.77
C TYR A 47 -5.05 -12.17 -13.16
N TYR A 48 -4.51 -11.66 -12.06
CA TYR A 48 -3.32 -12.25 -11.42
C TYR A 48 -3.38 -12.15 -9.88
N PRO A 49 -2.80 -13.14 -9.17
CA PRO A 49 -2.93 -13.28 -7.72
C PRO A 49 -2.32 -12.09 -6.97
N GLU A 50 -1.20 -11.54 -7.42
CA GLU A 50 -0.50 -10.46 -6.73
C GLU A 50 -1.38 -9.20 -6.56
N ALA A 51 -2.21 -8.89 -7.56
CA ALA A 51 -3.19 -7.80 -7.47
C ALA A 51 -4.30 -8.09 -6.47
N ARG A 52 -4.77 -9.33 -6.39
CA ARG A 52 -5.81 -9.75 -5.45
C ARG A 52 -5.29 -9.74 -4.02
N ASP A 53 -4.09 -10.28 -3.81
CA ASP A 53 -3.44 -10.33 -2.52
C ASP A 53 -3.20 -8.91 -1.97
N THR A 54 -2.78 -7.98 -2.84
CA THR A 54 -2.63 -6.57 -2.48
C THR A 54 -3.98 -5.91 -2.13
N LEU A 55 -5.04 -6.20 -2.88
CA LEU A 55 -6.38 -5.69 -2.55
C LEU A 55 -6.87 -6.23 -1.20
N ASP A 56 -6.56 -7.48 -0.89
CA ASP A 56 -6.84 -8.09 0.42
C ASP A 56 -6.01 -7.45 1.54
N SER A 57 -4.73 -7.13 1.30
CA SER A 57 -3.89 -6.35 2.22
C SER A 57 -4.49 -4.98 2.53
N ILE A 58 -4.93 -4.25 1.50
CA ILE A 58 -5.59 -2.95 1.63
C ILE A 58 -6.87 -3.09 2.46
N ASN A 59 -7.71 -4.10 2.18
CA ASN A 59 -8.94 -4.34 2.94
C ASN A 59 -8.63 -4.61 4.43
N LYS A 60 -7.65 -5.47 4.72
CA LYS A 60 -7.21 -5.75 6.11
C LYS A 60 -6.75 -4.46 6.82
N TRP A 61 -5.96 -3.62 6.15
CA TRP A 61 -5.55 -2.33 6.71
C TRP A 61 -6.73 -1.39 6.96
N ILE A 62 -7.71 -1.34 6.06
CA ILE A 62 -8.92 -0.54 6.27
C ILE A 62 -9.68 -1.01 7.52
N GLN A 63 -9.77 -2.33 7.77
CA GLN A 63 -10.41 -2.86 8.98
C GLN A 63 -9.70 -2.39 10.25
N THR A 64 -8.37 -2.31 10.28
CA THR A 64 -7.66 -1.83 11.48
C THR A 64 -8.02 -0.39 11.84
N ILE A 65 -8.35 0.45 10.85
CA ILE A 65 -8.81 1.83 11.07
C ILE A 65 -10.20 1.83 11.70
N TYR A 66 -11.11 0.97 11.23
CA TYR A 66 -12.46 0.87 11.79
C TYR A 66 -12.44 0.30 13.21
N ASP A 67 -11.64 -0.74 13.46
CA ASP A 67 -11.50 -1.35 14.78
C ASP A 67 -10.94 -0.36 15.80
N GLN A 68 -9.94 0.45 15.42
CA GLN A 68 -9.41 1.53 16.27
C GLN A 68 -10.49 2.55 16.65
N LYS A 69 -11.36 2.93 15.70
CA LYS A 69 -12.46 3.89 15.95
C LYS A 69 -13.58 3.37 16.86
N LEU A 70 -13.70 2.06 17.04
CA LEU A 70 -14.68 1.47 17.94
C LEU A 70 -14.18 1.39 19.40
N ILE A 71 -12.88 1.61 19.62
CA ILE A 71 -12.23 1.54 20.93
C ILE A 71 -12.00 2.95 21.52
N GLU A 72 -12.08 4.01 20.71
CA GLU A 72 -12.09 5.42 21.10
C GLU A 72 -13.49 5.94 21.44
#